data_AF-A0A358AW95-F1
#
_entry.id   AF-A0A358AW95-F1
#
_cell.length_a   1.000
_cell.length_b   1.000
_cell.length_c   1.000
_cell.angle_alpha   90.00
_cell.angle_beta   90.00
_cell.angle_gamma   90.00
#
_symmetry.space_group_name_H-M   'P 1'
#
loop_
_entity.id
_entity.type
_entity.pdbx_description
1 polymer ?
#
loop_
_entity_poly.entity_id
_entity_poly.type
_entity_poly.pdbx_seq_one_letter_code
_entity_poly.pdbx_strand_id
1 'polypeptide(L)' 'MAHSMLASVTKISAMLGADEGQRVPNEILLFPGDLAAIVVDLDGVDYILTVQRVPCQRPRPPVN' A
#
# COMPACT_ATOMS: atom_id res chain seq x y z
N MET A 1 -17.27 -0.91 12.06
CA MET A 1 -16.95 -1.72 10.87
C MET A 1 -15.47 -1.54 10.56
N ALA A 2 -14.74 -2.61 10.24
CA ALA A 2 -13.36 -2.49 9.81
C ALA A 2 -13.30 -1.91 8.39
N HIS A 3 -12.32 -1.03 8.13
CA HIS A 3 -12.13 -0.42 6.80
C HIS A 3 -11.82 -1.51 5.77
N SER A 4 -12.49 -1.48 4.60
CA SER A 4 -12.43 -2.55 3.59
C SER A 4 -11.00 -2.85 3.12
N MET A 5 -10.17 -1.80 3.05
CA MET A 5 -8.78 -1.89 2.60
C MET A 5 -7.77 -2.26 3.68
N LEU A 6 -8.13 -2.25 4.97
CA LEU A 6 -7.16 -2.34 6.09
C LEU A 6 -6.26 -3.58 5.99
N ALA A 7 -6.85 -4.76 5.80
CA ALA A 7 -6.08 -6.00 5.72
C ALA A 7 -5.07 -5.99 4.56
N SER A 8 -5.45 -5.42 3.40
CA SER A 8 -4.58 -5.33 2.23
C SER A 8 -3.43 -4.35 2.46
N VAL A 9 -3.71 -3.15 2.99
CA VAL A 9 -2.66 -2.14 3.22
C VAL A 9 -1.72 -2.52 4.35
N THR A 10 -2.20 -3.19 5.40
CA THR A 10 -1.32 -3.74 6.45
C THR A 10 -0.37 -4.78 5.87
N LYS A 11 -0.86 -5.67 5.00
CA LYS A 11 -0.01 -6.66 4.34
C LYS A 11 1.04 -6.01 3.43
N ILE A 12 0.64 -5.02 2.62
CA ILE A 12 1.57 -4.30 1.73
C ILE A 12 2.60 -3.53 2.56
N SER A 13 2.17 -2.81 3.60
CA SER A 13 3.06 -2.05 4.49
C SER A 13 4.10 -2.97 5.16
N ALA A 14 3.71 -4.16 5.62
CA ALA A 14 4.64 -5.14 6.19
C ALA A 14 5.64 -5.68 5.16
N MET A 15 5.24 -5.84 3.89
CA MET A 15 6.14 -6.27 2.82
C MET A 15 7.13 -5.18 2.41
N LEU A 16 6.71 -3.91 2.42
CA LEU A 16 7.58 -2.78 2.11
C LEU A 16 8.54 -2.44 3.26
N GLY A 17 8.14 -2.69 4.51
CA GLY A 17 8.96 -2.43 5.70
C GLY A 17 10.10 -3.42 5.94
N ALA A 18 10.34 -4.35 5.02
CA ALA A 18 11.44 -5.32 5.09
C ALA A 18 12.73 -4.80 4.43
N ASP A 19 12.74 -3.58 3.90
CA ASP A 19 13.88 -3.02 3.16
C ASP A 19 14.89 -2.33 4.09
N GLU A 20 16.19 -2.60 3.91
CA GLU A 20 17.27 -2.11 4.78
C GLU A 20 17.49 -0.57 4.69
N GLY A 21 16.89 0.08 3.69
CA GLY A 21 17.00 1.52 3.45
C GLY A 21 16.04 2.41 4.26
N GLN A 22 15.06 1.84 4.95
CA GLN A 22 14.04 2.62 5.66
C GLN A 22 14.57 3.29 6.93
N ARG A 23 14.37 4.61 7.01
CA ARG A 23 14.71 5.41 8.20
C ARG A 23 13.54 5.55 9.17
N VAL A 24 12.31 5.45 8.68
CA VAL A 24 11.08 5.63 9.46
C VAL A 24 10.08 4.51 9.17
N PRO A 25 9.24 4.14 10.16
CA PRO A 25 8.19 3.15 9.94
C PRO A 25 7.15 3.62 8.92
N ASN A 26 6.64 2.69 8.12
CA ASN A 26 5.53 2.96 7.21
C ASN A 26 4.27 3.44 7.96
N GLU A 27 3.62 4.47 7.44
CA GLU A 27 2.35 4.97 7.99
C GLU A 27 1.18 4.57 7.08
N ILE A 28 0.04 4.20 7.68
CA ILE A 28 -1.18 3.85 6.95
C ILE A 28 -2.21 4.96 7.16
N LEU A 29 -2.69 5.52 6.05
CA LEU A 29 -3.77 6.51 6.02
C LEU A 29 -5.04 5.84 5.49
N LEU A 30 -6.11 5.91 6.27
CA LEU A 30 -7.43 5.41 5.88
C LEU A 30 -8.33 6.59 5.51
N PHE A 31 -8.98 6.52 4.36
CA PHE A 31 -9.91 7.54 3.88
C PHE A 31 -11.35 7.00 3.90
N PRO A 32 -12.39 7.84 3.83
CA PRO A 32 -13.75 7.33 3.66
C PRO A 32 -13.90 6.47 2.40
N GLY A 33 -14.60 5.33 2.51
CA GLY A 33 -14.89 4.43 1.39
C GLY A 33 -13.82 3.34 1.19
N ASP A 34 -13.41 3.14 -0.06
CA ASP A 34 -12.48 2.06 -0.49
C ASP A 34 -11.08 2.58 -0.85
N LEU A 35 -10.71 3.76 -0.33
CA LEU A 35 -9.41 4.38 -0.55
C LEU A 35 -8.56 4.32 0.72
N ALA A 36 -7.30 3.94 0.57
CA ALA A 36 -6.29 4.00 1.61
C ALA A 36 -4.96 4.47 0.99
N ALA A 37 -4.01 4.88 1.81
CA ALA A 37 -2.65 5.15 1.37
C ALA A 37 -1.62 4.62 2.37
N ILE A 38 -0.41 4.39 1.88
CA ILE A 38 0.75 4.00 2.67
C ILE A 38 1.83 5.04 2.42
N VAL A 39 2.30 5.70 3.49
CA VAL A 39 3.50 6.53 3.44
C VAL A 39 4.69 5.62 3.67
N VAL A 40 5.65 5.66 2.75
CA VAL A 40 6.87 4.83 2.79
C VAL A 40 8.09 5.71 2.57
N ASP A 41 9.11 5.53 3.39
CA ASP A 41 10.44 6.11 3.17
C ASP A 41 11.22 5.19 2.23
N LEU A 42 11.76 5.74 1.15
CA LEU A 42 12.64 5.03 0.23
C LEU A 42 13.84 5.94 -0.05
N ASP A 43 15.03 5.49 0.35
CA ASP A 43 16.29 6.22 0.23
C ASP A 43 16.27 7.63 0.84
N GLY A 44 15.55 7.82 1.95
CA GLY A 44 15.43 9.11 2.65
C GLY A 44 14.44 10.09 1.99
N VAL A 45 13.58 9.60 1.10
CA VAL A 45 12.49 10.37 0.47
C VAL A 45 11.16 9.69 0.80
N ASP A 46 10.20 10.48 1.27
CA ASP A 46 8.84 10.01 1.54
C ASP A 46 8.02 9.89 0.26
N TYR A 47 7.44 8.72 0.05
CA TYR A 47 6.49 8.43 -1.02
C TYR A 47 5.12 8.07 -0.45
N ILE A 48 4.06 8.40 -1.19
CA ILE A 48 2.70 8.02 -0.85
C ILE A 48 2.18 7.04 -1.89
N LEU A 49 1.94 5.79 -1.48
CA LEU A 49 1.30 4.76 -2.28
C LEU A 49 -0.20 4.74 -2.02
N THR A 50 -0.99 5.22 -2.98
CA THR A 50 -2.46 5.13 -2.89
C THR A 50 -2.95 3.75 -3.29
N VAL A 51 -3.84 3.18 -2.48
CA VAL A 51 -4.41 1.85 -2.67
C VAL A 51 -5.93 1.97 -2.73
N GLN A 52 -6.51 1.50 -3.83
CA GLN A 52 -7.96 1.42 -4.00
C GLN A 52 -8.35 0.08 -4.60
N ARG A 53 -9.57 -0.36 -4.32
CA ARG A 53 -10.12 -1.55 -4.97
C ARG A 53 -10.39 -1.24 -6.44
N VAL A 54 -9.77 -2.00 -7.34
CA VAL A 54 -10.08 -1.91 -8.77
C VAL A 54 -11.42 -2.60 -9.06
N PRO A 55 -12.34 -1.97 -9.80
CA PRO A 55 -13.66 -2.53 -10.09
C PRO A 55 -13.61 -3.75 -11.02
N CYS A 56 -12.57 -3.83 -11.85
CA CYS A 56 -12.29 -4.97 -12.72
C CYS A 56 -10.78 -5.24 -12.73
N GLN A 57 -10.40 -6.50 -12.54
CA GLN A 57 -9.00 -6.91 -12.62
C GLN A 57 -8.50 -6.67 -14.05
N ARG A 58 -7.40 -5.93 -14.21
CA ARG A 58 -6.77 -5.76 -15.54
C ARG A 58 -6.38 -7.14 -16.11
N PRO A 59 -6.55 -7.37 -17.43
CA PRO A 59 -6.10 -8.61 -18.07
C PRO A 59 -4.63 -8.87 -17.71
N ARG A 60 -4.33 -10.08 -17.23
CA ARG A 60 -2.94 -10.47 -17.03
C ARG A 60 -2.33 -10.71 -18.41
N PRO A 61 -1.14 -10.17 -18.73
CA PRO A 61 -0.46 -10.54 -19.96
C PRO A 61 -0.26 -12.06 -19.99
N PRO A 62 -0.36 -12.71 -21.17
CA PRO A 62 -0.07 -14.13 -21.29
C PRO A 62 1.36 -14.39 -20.80
N VAL A 63 1.53 -15.45 -20.02
CA VAL A 63 2.85 -15.91 -19.58
C VAL A 63 3.49 -16.58 -20.81
N ASN A 64 4.65 -16.08 -21.25
CA ASN A 64 5.50 -16.76 -22.24
C ASN A 64 6.37 -17.81 -21.55
#